data_AF-A0A7X2G4F2-F1
#
_entry.id   AF-A0A7X2G4F2-F1
#
_cell.length_a   1.000
_cell.length_b   1.000
_cell.length_c   1.000
_cell.angle_alpha   90.00
_cell.angle_beta   90.00
_cell.angle_gamma   90.00
#
_symmetry.space_group_name_H-M   'P 1'
#
loop_
_entity.id
_entity.type
_entity.pdbx_description
1 polymer ?
#
loop_
_entity_poly.entity_id
_entity_poly.type
_entity_poly.pdbx_seq_one_letter_code
_entity_poly.pdbx_strand_id
1 'polypeptide(L)'
;MKKWLIILGIIFVVQIPFNLHYHAYYYATHMKTDGDKYYRFAPLLGNNYLPQSYVPGYKVEHIDLREVTKNVVTKTNVLTHKDKIEINPQFANYYPSKHQNDFYTITFSNDGKAEPDEELKNLPNNTKQKAYASLNRFNQTLKEHSRRPILNLQWLWNVWYRVSN
;
A
#
# COMPACT_ATOMS: atom_id res chain seq x y z
N MET A 1 -11.56 18.74 39.38
CA MET A 1 -11.37 18.66 37.92
C MET A 1 -12.74 18.69 37.24
N LYS A 2 -12.94 19.56 36.23
CA LYS A 2 -14.24 19.69 35.55
C LYS A 2 -14.53 18.39 34.78
N LYS A 3 -15.67 17.74 35.02
CA LYS A 3 -16.09 16.45 34.41
C LYS A 3 -15.93 16.44 32.87
N TRP A 4 -16.10 17.60 32.24
CA TRP A 4 -15.87 17.81 30.81
C TRP A 4 -14.45 17.53 30.32
N LEU A 5 -13.41 17.76 31.14
CA LEU A 5 -12.03 17.44 30.78
C LEU A 5 -11.79 15.92 30.72
N ILE A 6 -12.46 15.16 31.58
CA ILE A 6 -12.40 13.69 31.59
C ILE A 6 -13.09 13.16 30.33
N ILE A 7 -14.27 13.68 30.00
CA ILE A 7 -15.03 13.31 28.79
C ILE A 7 -14.23 13.63 27.52
N LEU A 8 -13.65 14.83 27.43
CA LEU A 8 -12.79 15.22 26.30
C LEU A 8 -11.55 14.32 26.19
N GLY A 9 -10.95 13.96 27.33
CA GLY A 9 -9.82 13.02 27.37
C GLY A 9 -10.19 11.65 26.80
N ILE A 10 -11.32 11.08 27.20
CA ILE A 10 -11.81 9.78 26.69
C ILE A 10 -12.08 9.86 25.18
N ILE A 11 -12.78 10.89 24.72
CA ILE A 11 -13.07 11.09 23.30
C ILE A 11 -11.76 11.16 22.51
N PHE A 12 -10.76 11.90 23.00
CA PHE A 12 -9.48 12.03 22.32
C PHE A 12 -8.75 10.68 22.21
N VAL A 13 -8.68 9.91 23.30
CA VAL A 13 -8.04 8.58 23.31
C VAL A 13 -8.71 7.61 22.35
N VAL A 14 -10.05 7.62 22.28
CA VAL A 14 -10.81 6.73 21.39
C VAL A 14 -10.67 7.16 19.93
N GLN A 15 -10.61 8.45 19.63
CA GLN A 15 -10.54 8.96 18.25
C GLN A 15 -9.20 8.70 17.56
N ILE A 16 -8.10 8.58 18.33
CA ILE A 16 -6.76 8.30 17.79
C ILE A 16 -6.72 7.02 16.95
N PRO A 17 -7.08 5.82 17.47
CA PRO A 17 -7.00 4.58 16.69
C PRO A 17 -7.90 4.62 15.46
N PHE A 18 -9.10 5.21 15.56
CA PHE A 18 -9.97 5.38 14.40
C PHE A 18 -9.34 6.28 13.33
N ASN A 19 -8.77 7.42 13.72
CA ASN A 19 -8.07 8.31 12.78
C ASN A 19 -6.90 7.59 12.10
N LEU A 20 -6.06 6.89 12.86
CA LEU A 20 -4.94 6.13 12.31
C LEU A 20 -5.41 5.03 11.33
N HIS A 21 -6.48 4.31 11.66
CA HIS A 21 -7.04 3.27 10.80
C HIS A 21 -7.65 3.84 9.51
N TYR A 22 -8.55 4.82 9.61
CA TYR A 22 -9.24 5.40 8.44
C TYR A 22 -8.30 6.15 7.49
N HIS A 23 -7.15 6.62 7.99
CA HIS A 23 -6.14 7.34 7.21
C HIS A 23 -4.84 6.55 7.03
N ALA A 24 -4.86 5.22 7.23
CA ALA A 24 -3.68 4.36 7.17
C ALA A 24 -2.88 4.51 5.86
N TYR A 25 -3.57 4.50 4.70
CA TYR A 25 -2.91 4.68 3.40
C TYR A 25 -2.27 6.07 3.24
N TYR A 26 -2.88 7.11 3.81
CA TYR A 26 -2.27 8.44 3.82
C TYR A 26 -0.98 8.40 4.63
N TYR A 27 -1.02 7.88 5.86
CA TYR A 27 0.14 7.84 6.72
C TYR A 27 1.27 6.97 6.15
N ALA A 28 0.96 5.80 5.59
CA ALA A 28 1.96 4.88 5.02
C ALA A 28 2.72 5.50 3.83
N THR A 29 2.04 6.27 2.98
CA THR A 29 2.64 6.92 1.80
C THR A 29 3.39 8.22 2.13
N HIS A 30 3.19 8.77 3.33
CA HIS A 30 3.84 10.00 3.81
C HIS A 30 4.95 9.77 4.84
N MET A 31 5.26 8.51 5.16
CA MET A 31 6.46 8.18 5.94
C MET A 31 7.71 8.59 5.17
N LYS A 32 8.76 9.03 5.90
CA LYS A 32 10.08 9.21 5.29
C LYS A 32 10.54 7.87 4.72
N THR A 33 11.01 7.88 3.48
CA THR A 33 11.53 6.70 2.79
C THR A 33 12.89 6.34 3.37
N ASP A 34 13.04 5.11 3.86
CA ASP A 34 14.32 4.56 4.33
C ASP A 34 15.10 3.90 3.16
N GLY A 35 14.85 4.36 1.93
CA GLY A 35 15.41 3.84 0.68
C GLY A 35 14.38 3.70 -0.44
N ASP A 36 14.84 3.36 -1.64
CA ASP A 36 14.04 3.39 -2.89
C ASP A 36 13.05 2.23 -3.06
N LYS A 37 12.98 1.29 -2.11
CA LYS A 37 12.23 0.03 -2.25
C LYS A 37 11.36 -0.28 -1.02
N TYR A 38 10.74 0.74 -0.45
CA TYR A 38 9.78 0.58 0.63
C TYR A 38 8.38 0.95 0.15
N TYR A 39 7.47 -0.03 0.21
CA TYR A 39 6.07 0.06 -0.20
C TYR A 39 5.15 -0.28 0.96
N ARG A 40 5.10 0.62 1.95
CA ARG A 40 4.37 0.45 3.22
C ARG A 40 2.85 0.34 3.06
N PHE A 41 2.32 0.65 1.87
CA PHE A 41 0.93 0.37 1.55
C PHE A 41 0.64 -1.13 1.40
N ALA A 42 1.64 -1.95 1.05
CA ALA A 42 1.45 -3.36 0.72
C ALA A 42 0.84 -4.16 1.89
N PRO A 43 1.43 -4.16 3.10
CA PRO A 43 0.82 -4.87 4.24
C PRO A 43 -0.57 -4.34 4.59
N LEU A 44 -0.87 -3.07 4.30
CA LEU A 44 -2.21 -2.50 4.53
C LEU A 44 -3.27 -3.10 3.61
N LEU A 45 -2.91 -3.57 2.40
CA LEU A 45 -3.84 -4.26 1.51
C LEU A 45 -4.39 -5.55 2.14
N GLY A 46 -3.74 -6.09 3.16
CA GLY A 46 -4.21 -7.30 3.86
C GLY A 46 -5.12 -7.00 5.04
N ASN A 47 -5.13 -5.77 5.57
CA ASN A 47 -5.76 -5.49 6.86
C ASN A 47 -6.66 -4.25 6.84
N ASN A 48 -6.67 -3.48 5.75
CA ASN A 48 -7.45 -2.27 5.61
C ASN A 48 -8.20 -2.32 4.29
N TYR A 49 -9.48 -1.96 4.31
CA TYR A 49 -10.25 -1.79 3.10
C TYR A 49 -9.65 -0.68 2.24
N LEU A 50 -9.35 -0.94 0.95
CA LEU A 50 -8.85 0.06 0.02
C LEU A 50 -9.98 0.67 -0.81
N PRO A 51 -10.42 1.91 -0.57
CA PRO A 51 -11.43 2.53 -1.40
C PRO A 51 -10.96 2.68 -2.85
N GLN A 52 -11.80 2.29 -3.80
CA GLN A 52 -11.55 2.45 -5.24
C GLN A 52 -11.19 3.91 -5.62
N SER A 53 -11.72 4.89 -4.90
CA SER A 53 -11.43 6.32 -5.10
C SER A 53 -9.99 6.72 -4.77
N TYR A 54 -9.24 5.94 -3.99
CA TYR A 54 -7.84 6.25 -3.66
C TYR A 54 -6.87 5.86 -4.77
N VAL A 55 -7.31 5.07 -5.74
CA VAL A 55 -6.47 4.52 -6.81
C VAL A 55 -7.18 4.60 -8.17
N PRO A 56 -7.53 5.82 -8.64
CA PRO A 56 -8.24 5.97 -9.91
C PRO A 56 -7.47 5.31 -11.08
N GLY A 57 -8.21 4.60 -11.92
CA GLY A 57 -7.66 3.85 -13.05
C GLY A 57 -6.97 2.53 -12.70
N TYR A 58 -6.97 2.12 -11.42
CA TYR A 58 -6.73 0.74 -11.00
C TYR A 58 -8.07 0.07 -10.74
N LYS A 59 -8.17 -1.24 -10.88
CA LYS A 59 -9.29 -2.05 -10.39
C LYS A 59 -8.94 -2.56 -9.00
N VAL A 60 -9.83 -2.39 -8.03
CA VAL A 60 -9.70 -2.97 -6.69
C VAL A 60 -10.72 -4.08 -6.51
N GLU A 61 -10.25 -5.27 -6.15
CA GLU A 61 -11.08 -6.41 -5.78
C GLU A 61 -10.90 -6.71 -4.30
N HIS A 62 -12.02 -6.85 -3.59
CA HIS A 62 -12.05 -7.19 -2.18
C HIS A 62 -12.39 -8.66 -2.02
N ILE A 63 -11.42 -9.45 -1.57
CA ILE A 63 -11.63 -10.85 -1.25
C ILE A 63 -11.92 -10.90 0.24
N ASP A 64 -13.18 -11.14 0.57
CA ASP A 64 -13.66 -11.30 1.94
C ASP A 64 -13.25 -12.69 2.45
N LEU A 65 -12.19 -12.74 3.24
CA LEU A 65 -11.87 -13.88 4.08
C LEU A 65 -12.51 -13.54 5.42
N ARG A 66 -13.26 -14.46 6.04
CA ARG A 66 -14.10 -14.24 7.24
C ARG A 66 -13.56 -13.29 8.34
N GLU A 67 -12.24 -13.15 8.46
CA GLU A 67 -11.57 -12.31 9.47
C GLU A 67 -10.66 -11.22 8.86
N VAL A 68 -10.46 -11.19 7.54
CA VAL A 68 -9.43 -10.41 6.85
C VAL A 68 -9.91 -9.96 5.46
N THR A 69 -9.88 -8.65 5.17
CA THR A 69 -10.08 -8.15 3.81
C THR A 69 -8.77 -8.19 3.04
N LYS A 70 -8.65 -9.11 2.08
CA LYS A 70 -7.53 -9.09 1.13
C LYS A 70 -7.92 -8.24 -0.08
N ASN A 71 -7.21 -7.13 -0.27
CA ASN A 71 -7.37 -6.30 -1.45
C ASN A 71 -6.40 -6.77 -2.53
N VAL A 72 -6.93 -7.04 -3.72
CA VAL A 72 -6.14 -7.28 -4.93
C VAL A 72 -6.33 -6.09 -5.86
N VAL A 73 -5.22 -5.51 -6.31
CA VAL A 73 -5.24 -4.34 -7.17
C VAL A 73 -4.63 -4.69 -8.51
N THR A 74 -5.35 -4.39 -9.58
CA THR A 74 -4.89 -4.67 -10.95
C THR A 74 -4.96 -3.42 -11.80
N LYS A 75 -3.99 -3.23 -12.69
CA LYS A 75 -4.07 -2.22 -13.74
C LYS A 75 -3.38 -2.69 -15.00
N THR A 76 -4.02 -2.44 -16.14
CA THR A 76 -3.45 -2.62 -17.47
C THR A 76 -3.01 -1.28 -18.06
N ASN A 77 -2.04 -1.26 -18.96
CA ASN A 77 -1.50 -0.03 -19.56
C ASN A 77 -0.94 0.94 -18.48
N VAL A 78 -0.17 0.40 -17.54
CA VAL A 78 0.47 1.12 -16.44
C VAL A 78 1.61 2.01 -16.95
N LEU A 79 2.54 1.45 -17.72
CA LEU A 79 3.68 2.19 -18.29
C LEU A 79 3.67 2.12 -19.82
N THR A 80 3.38 0.95 -20.38
CA THR A 80 3.33 0.72 -21.82
C THR A 80 2.05 0.01 -22.24
N HIS A 81 1.64 0.14 -23.50
CA HIS A 81 0.46 -0.56 -24.00
C HIS A 81 0.56 -2.08 -23.73
N LYS A 82 -0.54 -2.66 -23.24
CA LYS A 82 -0.71 -4.08 -22.87
C LYS A 82 0.13 -4.59 -21.69
N ASP A 83 0.88 -3.73 -20.99
CA ASP A 83 1.46 -4.17 -19.72
C ASP A 83 0.39 -4.29 -18.63
N LYS A 84 0.70 -5.03 -17.57
CA LYS A 84 -0.19 -5.22 -16.42
C LYS A 84 0.62 -5.24 -15.14
N ILE A 85 0.06 -4.66 -14.08
CA ILE A 85 0.50 -4.91 -12.71
C ILE A 85 -0.65 -5.51 -11.90
N GLU A 86 -0.31 -6.50 -11.08
CA GLU A 86 -1.17 -7.06 -10.04
C GLU A 86 -0.45 -6.90 -8.70
N ILE A 87 -1.15 -6.39 -7.70
CA ILE A 87 -0.60 -6.08 -6.38
C ILE A 87 -1.53 -6.69 -5.34
N ASN A 88 -0.95 -7.39 -4.38
CA ASN A 88 -1.66 -7.88 -3.21
C ASN A 88 -0.78 -7.62 -1.97
N PRO A 89 -1.20 -8.06 -0.77
CA PRO A 89 -0.46 -7.78 0.46
C PRO A 89 0.95 -8.37 0.49
N GLN A 90 1.18 -9.49 -0.20
CA GLN A 90 2.42 -10.26 -0.13
C GLN A 90 3.35 -10.01 -1.32
N PHE A 91 2.81 -9.70 -2.48
CA PHE A 91 3.61 -9.52 -3.69
C PHE A 91 2.97 -8.59 -4.72
N ALA A 92 3.79 -8.18 -5.68
CA ALA A 92 3.37 -7.55 -6.91
C ALA A 92 3.97 -8.25 -8.12
N ASN A 93 3.13 -8.56 -9.10
CA ASN A 93 3.53 -9.15 -10.37
C ASN A 93 3.40 -8.11 -11.48
N TYR A 94 4.49 -7.90 -12.22
CA TYR A 94 4.50 -7.06 -13.42
C TYR A 94 4.63 -7.89 -14.68
N TYR A 95 3.73 -7.71 -15.63
CA TYR A 95 3.62 -8.45 -16.88
C TYR A 95 3.93 -7.52 -18.07
N PRO A 96 5.03 -7.70 -18.81
CA PRO A 96 5.50 -6.78 -19.85
C PRO A 96 4.85 -6.92 -21.25
N SER A 97 3.61 -7.43 -21.36
CA SER A 97 2.79 -7.56 -22.60
C SER A 97 3.01 -8.75 -23.54
N LYS A 98 4.06 -9.59 -23.38
CA LYS A 98 4.35 -10.68 -24.34
C LYS A 98 3.76 -12.04 -24.00
N HIS A 99 3.82 -12.48 -22.75
CA HIS A 99 3.25 -13.75 -22.31
C HIS A 99 2.73 -13.62 -20.88
N GLN A 100 1.54 -14.15 -20.57
CA GLN A 100 0.98 -14.08 -19.20
C GLN A 100 1.83 -14.83 -18.16
N ASN A 101 2.69 -15.76 -18.61
CA ASN A 101 3.60 -16.52 -17.75
C ASN A 101 4.93 -15.82 -17.52
N ASP A 102 5.23 -14.75 -18.26
CA ASP A 102 6.45 -13.97 -18.11
C ASP A 102 6.14 -12.77 -17.20
N PHE A 103 6.37 -12.92 -15.89
CA PHE A 103 6.15 -11.83 -14.95
C PHE A 103 7.31 -11.67 -13.98
N TYR A 104 7.51 -10.43 -13.56
CA TYR A 104 8.48 -10.11 -12.53
C TYR A 104 7.75 -9.95 -11.20
N THR A 105 8.09 -10.82 -10.25
CA THR A 105 7.55 -10.79 -8.89
C THR A 105 8.44 -9.94 -7.99
N ILE A 106 7.80 -9.06 -7.25
CA ILE A 106 8.36 -8.35 -6.11
C ILE A 106 7.62 -8.85 -4.90
N THR A 107 8.32 -9.44 -3.93
CA THR A 107 7.74 -9.83 -2.65
C THR A 107 7.85 -8.66 -1.66
N PHE A 108 6.87 -8.57 -0.76
CA PHE A 108 6.85 -7.59 0.30
C PHE A 108 7.05 -8.30 1.63
N SER A 109 8.00 -7.83 2.42
CA SER A 109 8.07 -8.14 3.84
C SER A 109 6.91 -7.50 4.60
N ASN A 110 6.73 -7.88 5.87
CA ASN A 110 5.68 -7.34 6.73
C ASN A 110 5.80 -5.82 6.95
N ASP A 111 7.02 -5.27 6.90
CA ASP A 111 7.29 -3.83 6.96
C ASP A 111 7.29 -3.15 5.57
N GLY A 112 6.80 -3.84 4.54
CA GLY A 112 6.64 -3.33 3.18
C GLY A 112 7.95 -3.13 2.42
N LYS A 113 9.08 -3.65 2.89
CA LYS A 113 10.32 -3.69 2.11
C LYS A 113 10.12 -4.61 0.90
N ALA A 114 10.48 -4.13 -0.28
CA ALA A 114 10.41 -4.89 -1.51
C ALA A 114 11.70 -5.66 -1.77
N GLU A 115 11.55 -6.96 -1.98
CA GLU A 115 12.63 -7.86 -2.36
C GLU A 115 12.29 -8.52 -3.71
N PRO A 116 13.29 -8.71 -4.59
CA PRO A 116 13.07 -9.48 -5.80
C PRO A 116 12.81 -10.94 -5.43
N ASP A 117 11.81 -11.57 -6.05
CA ASP A 117 11.74 -13.02 -6.05
C ASP A 117 12.84 -13.59 -6.97
N GLU A 118 13.54 -14.64 -6.54
CA GLU A 118 14.72 -15.17 -7.23
C GLU A 118 14.38 -16.01 -8.48
N GLU A 119 13.09 -16.24 -8.76
CA GLU A 119 12.61 -16.91 -9.98
C GLU A 119 12.68 -15.98 -11.21
N LEU A 120 13.90 -15.64 -11.59
CA LEU A 120 14.23 -14.59 -12.57
C LEU A 120 14.78 -15.14 -13.90
N LYS A 121 14.64 -16.43 -14.15
CA LYS A 121 15.22 -17.05 -15.35
C LYS A 121 14.32 -16.71 -16.54
N ASN A 122 14.71 -15.69 -17.33
CA ASN A 122 14.29 -15.39 -18.73
C ASN A 122 13.61 -14.03 -18.99
N LEU A 123 13.54 -13.09 -18.04
CA LEU A 123 12.93 -11.78 -18.30
C LEU A 123 13.91 -10.74 -18.88
N PRO A 124 13.45 -9.83 -19.77
CA PRO A 124 14.27 -8.73 -20.26
C PRO A 124 14.83 -7.86 -19.13
N ASN A 125 16.06 -7.36 -19.27
CA ASN A 125 16.77 -6.55 -18.26
C ASN A 125 15.98 -5.34 -17.75
N ASN A 126 15.10 -4.74 -18.57
CA ASN A 126 14.31 -3.57 -18.18
C ASN A 126 13.01 -3.90 -17.41
N THR A 127 12.62 -5.18 -17.32
CA THR A 127 11.35 -5.60 -16.69
C THR A 127 11.34 -5.28 -15.20
N LYS A 128 12.46 -5.53 -14.52
CA LYS A 128 12.66 -5.16 -13.12
C LYS A 128 12.41 -3.67 -12.90
N GLN A 129 13.07 -2.81 -13.69
CA GLN A 129 12.92 -1.35 -13.57
C GLN A 129 11.47 -0.92 -13.79
N LYS A 130 10.79 -1.50 -14.78
CA LYS A 130 9.37 -1.23 -15.06
C LYS A 130 8.44 -1.70 -13.93
N ALA A 131 8.74 -2.81 -13.27
CA ALA A 131 7.97 -3.28 -12.12
C ALA A 131 8.05 -2.30 -10.95
N TYR A 132 9.27 -1.90 -10.56
CA TYR A 132 9.45 -0.88 -9.51
C TYR A 132 8.85 0.48 -9.90
N ALA A 133 8.99 0.89 -11.18
CA ALA A 133 8.35 2.13 -11.67
C ALA A 133 6.81 2.06 -11.60
N SER A 134 6.22 0.90 -11.88
CA SER A 134 4.78 0.68 -11.76
C SER A 134 4.30 0.75 -10.30
N LEU A 135 5.07 0.19 -9.36
CA LEU A 135 4.81 0.31 -7.93
C LEU A 135 4.97 1.74 -7.42
N ASN A 136 5.99 2.46 -7.89
CA ASN A 136 6.16 3.88 -7.56
C ASN A 136 4.97 4.70 -8.04
N ARG A 137 4.46 4.43 -9.24
CA ARG A 137 3.25 5.07 -9.77
C ARG A 137 2.01 4.76 -8.93
N PHE A 138 1.87 3.52 -8.46
CA PHE A 138 0.79 3.14 -7.56
C PHE A 138 0.89 3.86 -6.20
N ASN A 139 2.08 3.84 -5.57
CA ASN A 139 2.36 4.54 -4.32
C ASN A 139 2.06 6.04 -4.43
N GLN A 140 2.49 6.66 -5.54
CA GLN A 140 2.20 8.06 -5.82
C GLN A 140 0.70 8.32 -5.98
N THR A 141 -0.01 7.45 -6.71
CA THR A 141 -1.47 7.57 -6.88
C THR A 141 -2.17 7.55 -5.51
N LEU A 142 -1.80 6.61 -4.63
CA LEU A 142 -2.30 6.55 -3.25
C LEU A 142 -1.97 7.83 -2.47
N LYS A 143 -0.74 8.32 -2.58
CA LYS A 143 -0.29 9.53 -1.89
C LYS A 143 -1.13 10.76 -2.29
N GLU A 144 -1.49 10.86 -3.56
CA GLU A 144 -2.25 11.98 -4.11
C GLU A 144 -3.75 11.91 -3.78
N HIS A 145 -4.34 10.72 -3.77
CA HIS A 145 -5.80 10.53 -3.70
C HIS A 145 -6.31 9.99 -2.36
N SER A 146 -5.43 9.51 -1.48
CA SER A 146 -5.84 9.06 -0.14
C SER A 146 -6.42 10.21 0.67
N ARG A 147 -7.45 9.91 1.46
CA ARG A 147 -8.12 10.90 2.30
C ARG A 147 -7.15 11.45 3.34
N ARG A 148 -6.96 12.77 3.31
CA ARG A 148 -6.13 13.46 4.31
C ARG A 148 -6.82 13.49 5.67
N PRO A 149 -6.10 13.21 6.77
CA PRO A 149 -6.64 13.36 8.11
C PRO A 149 -6.80 14.86 8.46
N ILE A 150 -7.84 15.19 9.22
CA ILE A 150 -8.04 16.55 9.75
C ILE A 150 -6.95 16.87 10.77
N LEU A 151 -6.68 15.91 11.66
CA LEU A 151 -5.58 15.97 12.62
C LEU A 151 -4.47 15.04 12.13
N ASN A 152 -3.34 15.60 11.71
CA ASN A 152 -2.21 14.84 11.21
C ASN A 152 -1.43 14.19 12.37
N LEU A 153 -1.56 12.88 12.52
CA LEU A 153 -0.89 12.07 13.53
C LEU A 153 0.30 11.27 12.97
N GLN A 154 0.98 11.78 11.92
CA GLN A 154 2.10 11.07 11.27
C GLN A 154 3.20 10.66 12.24
N TRP A 155 3.51 11.50 13.24
CA TRP A 155 4.53 11.17 14.25
C TRP A 155 4.15 9.92 15.04
N LEU A 156 2.87 9.78 15.40
CA LEU A 156 2.36 8.64 16.16
C LEU A 156 2.32 7.39 15.28
N TRP A 157 1.90 7.54 14.02
CA TRP A 157 1.99 6.48 13.03
C TRP A 157 3.42 5.96 12.87
N ASN A 158 4.40 6.87 12.73
CA ASN A 158 5.80 6.49 12.57
C ASN A 158 6.33 5.70 13.78
N VAL A 159 5.94 6.09 15.00
CA VAL A 159 6.30 5.39 16.24
C VAL A 159 5.64 4.01 16.27
N TRP A 160 4.33 3.95 16.04
CA TRP A 160 3.60 2.69 16.00
C TRP A 160 4.20 1.72 14.98
N TYR A 161 4.43 2.19 13.75
CA TYR A 161 4.95 1.38 12.65
C TYR A 161 6.32 0.76 12.96
N ARG A 162 7.20 1.51 13.63
CA ARG A 162 8.54 1.06 14.04
C ARG A 162 8.50 0.03 15.17
N VAL A 163 7.46 0.04 16.00
CA VAL A 163 7.30 -0.90 17.11
C VAL A 163 6.58 -2.18 16.67
N SER A 164 5.69 -2.08 15.68
CA SER A 164 4.86 -3.21 15.23
C SER A 164 5.51 -4.08 14.14
N ASN A 165 6.55 -3.60 13.47
CA ASN A 165 7.23 -4.28 12.36
C ASN A 165 8.75 -4.14 12.50
#